data_AF-A0A0C1R8T0-F1
#
_entry.id   AF-A0A0C1R8T0-F1
#
_cell.length_a   1.000
_cell.length_b   1.000
_cell.length_c   1.000
_cell.angle_alpha   90.00
_cell.angle_beta   90.00
_cell.angle_gamma   90.00
#
_symmetry.space_group_name_H-M   'P 1'
#
loop_
_entity.id
_entity.type
_entity.pdbx_description
1 polymer ?
#
loop_
_entity_poly.entity_id
_entity_poly.type
_entity_poly.pdbx_seq_one_letter_code
_entity_poly.pdbx_strand_id
1 'polypeptide(L)'
;MDDLLSRLIIDLQEKYKPHTIILYGSRARKDCTPSSDIDVVCFVDGATPIQDAREFEGLYLDAWVYGSDAMSASSDELLRIADGYCLYDSQGHGEAFLKQLQQRIEQGPKPLSSSERQHTKQWVDKMLERAKSSDVESLYRRYWLAIDLLQIYFELRGQWYFGPKKSLIWLREHDSTGHHLFSQVYERGIRFDDLGKLSEYVTNT
;
A
#
# COMPACT_ATOMS: atom_id res chain seq x y z
N MET A 1 7.88 -18.13 -19.09
CA MET A 1 6.80 -17.62 -18.23
C MET A 1 6.30 -18.81 -17.42
N ASP A 2 6.00 -18.62 -16.14
CA ASP A 2 5.45 -19.69 -15.29
C ASP A 2 4.17 -20.26 -15.94
N ASP A 3 3.95 -21.57 -15.81
CA ASP A 3 2.81 -22.30 -16.36
C ASP A 3 1.49 -21.73 -15.81
N LEU A 4 1.49 -21.34 -14.53
CA LEU A 4 0.36 -20.66 -13.87
C LEU A 4 0.01 -19.31 -14.52
N LEU A 5 1.00 -18.43 -14.73
CA LEU A 5 0.76 -17.10 -15.29
C LEU A 5 0.31 -17.16 -16.75
N SER A 6 0.76 -18.18 -17.49
CA SER A 6 0.31 -18.41 -18.86
C SER A 6 -1.18 -18.78 -18.91
N ARG A 7 -1.63 -19.67 -18.01
CA ARG A 7 -3.06 -19.99 -17.87
C ARG A 7 -3.88 -18.79 -17.40
N LEU A 8 -3.35 -17.99 -16.47
CA LEU A 8 -4.01 -16.77 -15.99
C LEU A 8 -4.26 -15.76 -17.13
N ILE A 9 -3.26 -15.53 -17.99
CA ILE A 9 -3.41 -14.63 -19.14
C ILE A 9 -4.54 -15.12 -20.04
N ILE A 10 -4.57 -16.42 -20.38
CA ILE A 10 -5.61 -17.01 -21.23
C ILE A 10 -7.00 -16.81 -20.61
N ASP A 11 -7.17 -17.15 -19.34
CA ASP A 11 -8.43 -17.01 -18.61
C ASP A 11 -8.94 -15.55 -18.59
N LEU A 12 -8.07 -14.58 -18.27
CA LEU A 12 -8.42 -13.16 -18.26
C LEU A 12 -8.72 -12.63 -19.68
N GLN A 13 -8.01 -13.12 -20.70
CA GLN A 13 -8.25 -12.78 -22.10
C GLN A 13 -9.60 -13.27 -22.60
N GLU A 14 -9.97 -14.51 -22.28
CA GLU A 14 -11.26 -15.08 -22.65
C GLU A 14 -12.41 -14.36 -21.97
N LYS A 15 -12.25 -14.02 -20.68
CA LYS A 15 -13.32 -13.42 -19.87
C LYS A 15 -13.52 -11.93 -20.13
N TYR A 16 -12.44 -11.16 -20.24
CA TYR A 16 -12.49 -9.70 -20.25
C TYR A 16 -11.98 -9.05 -21.54
N LYS A 17 -11.22 -9.77 -22.37
CA LYS A 17 -10.57 -9.23 -23.57
C LYS A 17 -9.77 -7.94 -23.29
N PRO A 18 -8.91 -7.91 -22.26
CA PRO A 18 -8.13 -6.74 -21.94
C PRO A 18 -7.10 -6.47 -23.03
N HIS A 19 -6.76 -5.20 -23.23
CA HIS A 19 -5.59 -4.83 -24.01
C HIS A 19 -4.31 -4.86 -23.17
N THR A 20 -4.42 -4.68 -21.85
CA THR A 20 -3.28 -4.74 -20.91
C THR A 20 -3.62 -5.56 -19.68
N ILE A 21 -2.70 -6.43 -19.25
CA ILE A 21 -2.74 -7.15 -17.97
C ILE A 21 -1.44 -6.86 -17.23
N ILE A 22 -1.52 -6.31 -16.03
CA ILE A 22 -0.38 -6.01 -15.16
C ILE A 22 -0.48 -6.90 -13.91
N LEU A 23 0.57 -7.70 -13.66
CA LEU A 23 0.75 -8.36 -12.37
C LEU A 23 1.41 -7.39 -11.41
N TYR A 24 0.86 -7.26 -10.21
CA TYR A 24 1.46 -6.47 -9.14
C TYR A 24 1.47 -7.26 -7.84
N GLY A 25 1.68 -6.58 -6.72
CA GLY A 25 1.63 -7.23 -5.42
C GLY A 25 2.82 -8.14 -5.14
N SER A 26 2.61 -9.10 -4.25
CA SER A 26 3.72 -9.89 -3.68
C SER A 26 4.41 -10.79 -4.70
N ARG A 27 3.66 -11.32 -5.66
CA ARG A 27 4.18 -12.18 -6.72
C ARG A 27 5.04 -11.40 -7.71
N ALA A 28 4.63 -10.19 -8.08
CA ALA A 28 5.44 -9.31 -8.91
C ALA A 28 6.78 -8.95 -8.25
N ARG A 29 6.73 -8.66 -6.94
CA ARG A 29 7.93 -8.36 -6.13
C ARG A 29 8.76 -9.57 -5.73
N LYS A 30 8.32 -10.80 -6.05
CA LYS A 30 8.99 -12.05 -5.64
C LYS A 30 9.14 -12.21 -4.12
N ASP A 31 8.19 -11.64 -3.37
CA ASP A 31 8.13 -11.70 -1.90
C ASP A 31 6.84 -12.41 -1.39
N CYS A 32 6.23 -13.22 -2.27
CA CYS A 32 5.02 -13.98 -1.99
C CYS A 32 5.25 -15.16 -1.04
N THR A 33 4.26 -15.41 -0.21
CA THR A 33 4.13 -16.59 0.68
C THR A 33 3.18 -17.62 0.06
N PRO A 34 3.08 -18.84 0.63
CA PRO A 34 2.09 -19.82 0.18
C PRO A 34 0.63 -19.33 0.25
N SER A 35 0.34 -18.38 1.15
CA SER A 35 -0.97 -17.77 1.33
C SER A 35 -1.18 -16.50 0.50
N SER A 36 -0.25 -16.16 -0.40
CA SER A 36 -0.34 -14.94 -1.19
C SER A 36 -1.24 -15.12 -2.41
N ASP A 37 -2.07 -14.12 -2.62
CA ASP A 37 -2.98 -14.01 -3.75
C ASP A 37 -2.22 -13.73 -5.05
N ILE A 38 -2.95 -13.75 -6.16
CA ILE A 38 -2.53 -13.29 -7.47
C ILE A 38 -3.20 -11.93 -7.69
N ASP A 39 -2.42 -10.85 -7.57
CA ASP A 39 -2.92 -9.49 -7.75
C ASP A 39 -2.72 -9.02 -9.20
N VAL A 40 -3.81 -8.76 -9.93
CA VAL A 40 -3.73 -8.27 -11.32
C VAL A 40 -4.66 -7.09 -11.60
N VAL A 41 -4.22 -6.21 -12.50
CA VAL A 41 -5.05 -5.17 -13.10
C VAL A 41 -5.20 -5.46 -14.58
N CYS A 42 -6.42 -5.37 -15.09
CA CYS A 42 -6.77 -5.48 -16.49
C CYS A 42 -7.32 -4.14 -16.98
N PHE A 43 -6.84 -3.67 -18.13
CA PHE A 43 -7.42 -2.52 -18.83
C PHE A 43 -8.15 -2.98 -20.09
N VAL A 44 -9.41 -2.57 -20.22
CA VAL A 44 -10.34 -3.03 -21.26
C VAL A 44 -11.05 -1.82 -21.87
N ASP A 45 -11.13 -1.76 -23.19
CA ASP A 45 -11.82 -0.66 -23.88
C ASP A 45 -13.33 -0.64 -23.56
N GLY A 46 -13.83 0.51 -23.11
CA GLY A 46 -15.25 0.72 -22.81
C GLY A 46 -15.79 -0.06 -21.60
N ALA A 47 -14.93 -0.69 -20.80
CA ALA A 47 -15.35 -1.41 -19.61
C ALA A 47 -15.72 -0.48 -18.45
N THR A 48 -16.66 -0.94 -17.63
CA THR A 48 -16.92 -0.37 -16.31
C THR A 48 -16.06 -1.07 -15.27
N PRO A 49 -15.66 -0.39 -14.18
CA PRO A 49 -14.84 -1.01 -13.14
C PRO A 49 -15.51 -2.23 -12.51
N ILE A 50 -14.78 -3.36 -12.46
CA ILE A 50 -15.23 -4.62 -11.85
C ILE A 50 -14.08 -5.18 -11.00
N GLN A 51 -14.41 -5.74 -9.85
CA GLN A 51 -13.50 -6.57 -9.06
C GLN A 51 -13.91 -8.05 -9.21
N ASP A 52 -12.97 -8.89 -9.66
CA ASP A 52 -13.11 -10.34 -9.78
C ASP A 52 -12.20 -11.01 -8.76
N ALA A 53 -12.78 -11.30 -7.59
CA ALA A 53 -12.14 -12.05 -6.52
C ALA A 53 -12.64 -13.49 -6.52
N ARG A 54 -11.76 -14.46 -6.80
CA ARG A 54 -12.13 -15.88 -6.90
C ARG A 54 -10.96 -16.83 -6.71
N GLU A 55 -11.26 -18.11 -6.53
CA GLU A 55 -10.25 -19.16 -6.62
C GLU A 55 -9.79 -19.32 -8.08
N PHE A 56 -8.49 -19.52 -8.27
CA PHE A 56 -7.83 -19.83 -9.53
C PHE A 56 -6.64 -20.76 -9.27
N GLU A 57 -6.73 -22.00 -9.76
CA GLU A 57 -5.64 -22.99 -9.69
C GLU A 57 -5.10 -23.21 -8.25
N GLY A 58 -6.02 -23.30 -7.27
CA GLY A 58 -5.67 -23.50 -5.85
C GLY A 58 -5.13 -22.26 -5.13
N LEU A 59 -5.16 -21.08 -5.77
CA LEU A 59 -4.81 -19.78 -5.21
C LEU A 59 -6.02 -18.84 -5.28
N TYR A 60 -5.97 -17.70 -4.59
CA TYR A 60 -6.94 -16.63 -4.79
C TYR A 60 -6.41 -15.63 -5.82
N LEU A 61 -7.26 -15.26 -6.77
CA LEU A 61 -7.07 -14.19 -7.72
C LEU A 61 -7.83 -12.96 -7.22
N ASP A 62 -7.16 -11.81 -7.15
CA ASP A 62 -7.79 -10.48 -7.00
C ASP A 62 -7.52 -9.67 -8.27
N ALA A 63 -8.45 -9.76 -9.22
CA ALA A 63 -8.37 -9.08 -10.50
C ALA A 63 -9.24 -7.81 -10.51
N TRP A 64 -8.59 -6.68 -10.76
CA TRP A 64 -9.25 -5.39 -10.94
C TRP A 64 -9.35 -5.07 -12.42
N VAL A 65 -10.56 -4.98 -12.94
CA VAL A 65 -10.82 -4.66 -14.35
C VAL A 65 -11.26 -3.22 -14.44
N TYR A 66 -10.49 -2.39 -15.15
CA TYR A 66 -10.79 -0.99 -15.38
C TYR A 66 -11.01 -0.71 -16.88
N GLY A 67 -11.77 0.35 -17.17
CA GLY A 67 -11.81 0.93 -18.50
C GLY A 67 -10.45 1.55 -18.89
N SER A 68 -10.11 1.57 -20.17
CA SER A 68 -8.88 2.20 -20.68
C SER A 68 -8.73 3.66 -20.25
N ASP A 69 -9.85 4.40 -20.14
CA ASP A 69 -9.88 5.79 -19.68
C ASP A 69 -9.40 5.97 -18.23
N ALA A 70 -9.38 4.90 -17.43
CA ALA A 70 -8.87 4.91 -16.06
C ALA A 70 -7.35 4.73 -15.99
N MET A 71 -6.67 4.41 -17.10
CA MET A 71 -5.22 4.21 -17.18
C MET A 71 -4.46 5.55 -17.10
N SER A 72 -4.53 6.19 -15.93
CA SER A 72 -3.97 7.52 -15.67
C SER A 72 -3.08 7.54 -14.44
N ALA A 73 -1.87 8.06 -14.61
CA ALA A 73 -0.91 8.22 -13.51
C ALA A 73 -1.30 9.34 -12.53
N SER A 74 -2.37 10.09 -12.82
CA SER A 74 -2.98 11.02 -11.86
C SER A 74 -3.84 10.30 -10.81
N SER A 75 -4.16 9.01 -11.01
CA SER A 75 -4.90 8.22 -10.05
C SER A 75 -3.96 7.68 -8.99
N ASP A 76 -4.02 8.24 -7.78
CA ASP A 76 -3.20 7.79 -6.66
C ASP A 76 -3.51 6.32 -6.26
N GLU A 77 -4.72 5.82 -6.55
CA GLU A 77 -5.11 4.41 -6.34
C GLU A 77 -4.24 3.45 -7.16
N LEU A 78 -3.86 3.84 -8.37
CA LEU A 78 -3.06 3.01 -9.27
C LEU A 78 -1.57 3.00 -8.90
N LEU A 79 -1.11 3.83 -7.97
CA LEU A 79 0.28 3.76 -7.50
C LEU A 79 0.62 2.41 -6.86
N ARG A 80 -0.39 1.67 -6.38
CA ARG A 80 -0.22 0.31 -5.83
C ARG A 80 0.33 -0.71 -6.84
N ILE A 81 0.21 -0.44 -8.14
CA ILE A 81 0.68 -1.34 -9.20
C ILE A 81 2.04 -0.96 -9.79
N ALA A 82 2.67 0.14 -9.33
CA ALA A 82 3.87 0.72 -9.94
C ALA A 82 5.11 -0.19 -9.92
N ASP A 83 5.16 -1.11 -8.96
CA ASP A 83 6.16 -2.17 -8.80
C ASP A 83 5.79 -3.48 -9.51
N GLY A 84 4.72 -3.45 -10.31
CA GLY A 84 4.28 -4.54 -11.17
C GLY A 84 5.03 -4.62 -12.50
N TYR A 85 4.62 -5.58 -13.33
CA TYR A 85 5.09 -5.70 -14.72
C TYR A 85 3.97 -6.23 -15.62
N CYS A 86 4.07 -5.95 -16.93
CA CYS A 86 3.06 -6.38 -17.88
C CYS A 86 3.15 -7.89 -18.13
N LEU A 87 2.04 -8.60 -17.91
CA LEU A 87 1.84 -9.98 -18.36
C LEU A 87 1.39 -10.04 -19.82
N TYR A 88 0.60 -9.04 -20.23
CA TYR A 88 0.08 -8.89 -21.58
C TYR A 88 -0.10 -7.41 -21.90
N ASP A 89 0.26 -6.99 -23.10
CA ASP A 89 0.10 -5.61 -23.57
C ASP A 89 0.02 -5.59 -25.10
N SER A 90 -1.20 -5.62 -25.65
CA SER A 90 -1.42 -5.64 -27.09
C SER A 90 -1.33 -4.27 -27.75
N GLN A 91 -1.43 -3.20 -26.98
CA GLN A 91 -1.42 -1.81 -27.48
C GLN A 91 -0.09 -1.08 -27.16
N GLY A 92 0.79 -1.67 -26.35
CA GLY A 92 2.09 -1.11 -25.99
C GLY A 92 2.02 0.03 -24.97
N HIS A 93 0.92 0.10 -24.19
CA HIS A 93 0.67 1.18 -23.23
C HIS A 93 1.12 0.84 -21.79
N GLY A 94 1.22 -0.45 -21.45
CA GLY A 94 1.44 -0.93 -20.08
C GLY A 94 2.77 -0.47 -19.49
N GLU A 95 3.88 -0.71 -20.19
CA GLU A 95 5.21 -0.33 -19.70
C GLU A 95 5.40 1.19 -19.60
N ALA A 96 4.81 1.94 -20.54
CA ALA A 96 4.83 3.40 -20.50
C ALA A 96 4.04 3.91 -19.28
N PHE A 97 2.90 3.30 -18.99
CA PHE A 97 2.07 3.65 -17.84
C PHE A 97 2.75 3.32 -16.50
N LEU A 98 3.37 2.15 -16.36
CA LEU A 98 4.14 1.80 -15.15
C LEU A 98 5.27 2.82 -14.88
N LYS A 99 5.97 3.29 -15.93
CA LYS A 99 6.97 4.34 -15.80
C LYS A 99 6.37 5.67 -15.33
N GLN A 100 5.20 6.05 -15.82
CA GLN A 100 4.51 7.26 -15.36
C GLN A 100 4.10 7.15 -13.88
N LEU A 101 3.63 5.97 -13.45
CA LEU A 101 3.34 5.73 -12.03
C LEU A 101 4.60 5.84 -11.16
N GLN A 102 5.72 5.29 -11.60
CA GLN A 102 7.00 5.43 -10.88
C GLN A 102 7.44 6.90 -10.77
N GLN A 103 7.34 7.68 -11.86
CA GLN A 103 7.60 9.13 -11.82
C GLN A 103 6.66 9.86 -10.86
N ARG A 104 5.38 9.47 -10.79
CA ARG A 104 4.41 10.03 -9.84
C ARG A 104 4.77 9.69 -8.38
N ILE A 105 5.27 8.48 -8.13
CA ILE A 105 5.79 8.10 -6.80
C ILE A 105 6.97 8.97 -6.41
N GLU A 106 7.93 9.18 -7.31
CA GLU A 106 9.11 10.03 -7.09
C GLU A 106 8.75 11.49 -6.81
N GLN A 107 7.67 12.01 -7.41
CA GLN A 107 7.16 13.35 -7.13
C GLN A 107 6.58 13.50 -5.71
N GLY A 108 6.22 12.41 -5.06
CA GLY A 108 5.63 12.40 -3.71
C GLY A 108 4.15 12.84 -3.66
N PRO A 109 3.48 12.63 -2.51
CA PRO A 109 2.12 13.10 -2.28
C PRO A 109 2.04 14.63 -2.23
N LYS A 110 0.80 15.14 -2.30
CA LYS A 110 0.56 16.56 -2.04
C LYS A 110 1.05 16.92 -0.62
N PRO A 111 1.91 17.94 -0.46
CA PRO A 111 2.37 18.33 0.87
C PRO A 111 1.22 18.82 1.75
N LEU A 112 1.22 18.38 3.01
CA LEU A 112 0.34 18.93 4.04
C LEU A 112 0.65 20.41 4.28
N SER A 113 -0.39 21.23 4.39
CA SER A 113 -0.30 22.60 4.87
C SER A 113 0.18 22.66 6.33
N SER A 114 0.66 23.82 6.77
CA SER A 114 1.09 24.01 8.17
C SER A 114 -0.04 23.73 9.17
N SER A 115 -1.28 24.11 8.84
CA SER A 115 -2.45 23.84 9.68
C SER A 115 -2.82 22.36 9.73
N GLU A 116 -2.75 21.64 8.61
CA GLU A 116 -2.99 20.19 8.58
C GLU A 116 -1.93 19.45 9.40
N ARG A 117 -0.65 19.79 9.21
CA ARG A 117 0.46 19.22 10.01
C ARG A 117 0.24 19.45 11.50
N GLN A 118 -0.10 20.68 11.90
CA GLN A 118 -0.35 21.00 13.31
C GLN A 118 -1.57 20.24 13.86
N HIS A 119 -2.62 20.08 13.06
CA HIS A 119 -3.81 19.32 13.45
C HIS A 119 -3.46 17.85 13.69
N THR A 120 -2.70 17.22 12.79
CA THR A 120 -2.23 15.84 12.94
C THR A 120 -1.40 15.66 14.21
N LYS A 121 -0.44 16.56 14.48
CA LYS A 121 0.37 16.49 15.72
C LYS A 121 -0.50 16.61 16.98
N GLN A 122 -1.44 17.56 17.01
CA GLN A 122 -2.37 17.70 18.14
C GLN A 122 -3.30 16.49 18.30
N TRP A 123 -3.67 15.82 17.21
CA TRP A 123 -4.46 14.59 17.28
C TRP A 123 -3.65 13.45 17.91
N VAL A 124 -2.37 13.30 17.54
CA VAL A 124 -1.46 12.32 18.16
C VAL A 124 -1.35 12.57 19.67
N ASP A 125 -1.12 13.81 20.10
CA ASP A 125 -1.03 14.16 21.53
C ASP A 125 -2.32 13.80 22.29
N LYS A 126 -3.48 14.14 21.73
CA LYS A 126 -4.79 13.81 22.32
C LYS A 126 -5.03 12.32 22.39
N MET A 127 -4.63 11.56 21.37
CA MET A 127 -4.77 10.11 21.34
C MET A 127 -3.86 9.45 22.37
N LEU A 128 -2.64 9.96 22.54
CA LEU A 128 -1.72 9.48 23.54
C LEU A 128 -2.27 9.70 24.96
N GLU A 129 -2.78 10.90 25.26
CA GLU A 129 -3.40 11.15 26.58
C GLU A 129 -4.59 10.22 26.86
N ARG A 130 -5.43 9.95 25.86
CA ARG A 130 -6.55 9.00 25.98
C ARG A 130 -6.11 7.54 26.12
N ALA A 131 -4.88 7.21 25.76
CA ALA A 131 -4.32 5.86 25.81
C ALA A 131 -3.56 5.56 27.13
N LYS A 132 -3.50 6.52 28.04
CA LYS A 132 -2.66 6.50 29.25
C LYS A 132 -3.11 5.52 30.33
N SER A 133 -4.42 5.38 30.55
CA SER A 133 -4.96 4.48 31.56
C SER A 133 -4.80 3.01 31.15
N SER A 134 -5.19 2.08 32.04
CA SER A 134 -5.07 0.63 31.82
C SER A 134 -6.42 -0.07 31.66
N ASP A 135 -7.50 0.68 31.48
CA ASP A 135 -8.81 0.11 31.12
C ASP A 135 -8.85 -0.35 29.65
N VAL A 136 -9.88 -1.12 29.30
CA VAL A 136 -10.02 -1.74 27.98
C VAL A 136 -10.06 -0.71 26.85
N GLU A 137 -10.71 0.44 27.05
CA GLU A 137 -10.77 1.49 26.03
C GLU A 137 -9.39 2.10 25.81
N SER A 138 -8.67 2.41 26.89
CA SER A 138 -7.31 2.94 26.82
C SER A 138 -6.37 1.97 26.12
N LEU A 139 -6.47 0.66 26.42
CA LEU A 139 -5.70 -0.37 25.72
C LEU A 139 -6.04 -0.42 24.23
N TYR A 140 -7.33 -0.39 23.87
CA TYR A 140 -7.75 -0.31 22.45
C TYR A 140 -7.15 0.92 21.75
N ARG A 141 -7.16 2.09 22.41
CA ARG A 141 -6.58 3.33 21.87
C ARG A 141 -5.08 3.25 21.67
N ARG A 142 -4.34 2.47 22.48
CA ARG A 142 -2.92 2.19 22.23
C ARG A 142 -2.73 1.47 20.90
N TYR A 143 -3.50 0.42 20.63
CA TYR A 143 -3.45 -0.30 19.35
C TYR A 143 -3.81 0.60 18.18
N TRP A 144 -4.90 1.37 18.32
CA TRP A 144 -5.33 2.30 17.28
C TRP A 144 -4.23 3.33 16.97
N LEU A 145 -3.73 4.04 17.98
CA LEU A 145 -2.68 5.04 17.76
C LEU A 145 -1.44 4.40 17.13
N ALA A 146 -1.03 3.21 17.58
CA ALA A 146 0.12 2.52 17.00
C ALA A 146 -0.07 2.18 15.50
N ILE A 147 -1.28 1.83 15.07
CA ILE A 147 -1.59 1.59 13.65
C ILE A 147 -1.49 2.90 12.86
N ASP A 148 -2.14 3.96 13.34
CA ASP A 148 -2.18 5.25 12.62
C ASP A 148 -0.81 5.93 12.57
N LEU A 149 0.03 5.77 13.61
CA LEU A 149 1.38 6.35 13.66
C LEU A 149 2.26 5.91 12.49
N LEU A 150 2.08 4.69 11.96
CA LEU A 150 2.84 4.24 10.81
C LEU A 150 2.49 5.05 9.55
N GLN A 151 1.20 5.30 9.30
CA GLN A 151 0.78 6.14 8.18
C GLN A 151 1.18 7.60 8.41
N ILE A 152 0.94 8.15 9.61
CA ILE A 152 1.28 9.52 9.98
C ILE A 152 2.77 9.81 9.81
N TYR A 153 3.64 8.83 10.08
CA TYR A 153 5.08 8.95 9.83
C TYR A 153 5.38 9.41 8.40
N PHE A 154 4.79 8.75 7.40
CA PHE A 154 5.01 9.06 5.98
C PHE A 154 4.33 10.38 5.59
N GLU A 155 3.10 10.60 6.06
CA GLU A 155 2.34 11.82 5.77
C GLU A 155 3.07 13.09 6.23
N LEU A 156 3.55 13.12 7.47
CA LEU A 156 4.29 14.28 8.01
C LEU A 156 5.61 14.53 7.26
N ARG A 157 6.19 13.48 6.68
CA ARG A 157 7.42 13.53 5.88
C ARG A 157 7.17 13.77 4.39
N GLY A 158 5.91 13.94 3.98
CA GLY A 158 5.55 14.13 2.57
C GLY A 158 5.94 12.93 1.70
N GLN A 159 5.74 11.72 2.22
CA GLN A 159 6.01 10.46 1.55
C GLN A 159 4.74 9.63 1.40
N TRP A 160 4.72 8.75 0.41
CA TRP A 160 3.61 7.81 0.21
C TRP A 160 3.58 6.73 1.29
N TYR A 161 2.39 6.41 1.78
CA TYR A 161 2.15 5.23 2.61
C TYR A 161 1.57 4.10 1.75
N PHE A 162 2.34 3.02 1.57
CA PHE A 162 1.94 1.86 0.75
C PHE A 162 1.56 0.64 1.60
N GLY A 163 1.01 0.87 2.79
CA GLY A 163 0.66 -0.16 3.74
C GLY A 163 1.84 -0.71 4.55
N PRO A 164 1.57 -1.53 5.57
CA PRO A 164 2.55 -1.86 6.60
C PRO A 164 3.75 -2.66 6.08
N LYS A 165 3.54 -3.60 5.15
CA LYS A 165 4.63 -4.43 4.60
C LYS A 165 5.70 -3.57 3.93
N LYS A 166 5.31 -2.71 2.98
CA LYS A 166 6.24 -1.84 2.25
C LYS A 166 6.86 -0.79 3.16
N SER A 167 6.05 -0.17 4.02
CA SER A 167 6.51 0.88 4.93
C SER A 167 7.54 0.39 5.95
N LEU A 168 7.35 -0.79 6.55
CA LEU A 168 8.32 -1.34 7.51
C LEU A 168 9.62 -1.77 6.82
N ILE A 169 9.55 -2.32 5.60
CA ILE A 169 10.75 -2.61 4.79
C ILE A 169 11.51 -1.31 4.50
N TRP A 170 10.80 -0.26 4.05
CA TRP A 170 11.38 1.03 3.74
C TRP A 170 12.08 1.65 4.96
N LEU A 171 11.42 1.64 6.11
CA LEU A 171 11.99 2.13 7.37
C LEU A 171 13.27 1.38 7.72
N ARG A 172 13.29 0.06 7.60
CA ARG A 172 14.51 -0.73 7.90
C ARG A 172 15.71 -0.32 7.06
N GLU A 173 15.47 0.07 5.81
CA GLU A 173 16.51 0.43 4.84
C GLU A 173 16.94 1.90 4.91
N HIS A 174 16.02 2.80 5.28
CA HIS A 174 16.23 4.25 5.17
C HIS A 174 16.17 4.99 6.52
N ASP A 175 15.56 4.40 7.54
CA ASP A 175 15.40 4.98 8.87
C ASP A 175 15.40 3.88 9.96
N SER A 176 16.60 3.38 10.26
CA SER A 176 16.79 2.33 11.26
C SER A 176 16.31 2.70 12.66
N THR A 177 16.28 4.00 12.99
CA THR A 177 15.78 4.51 14.27
C THR A 177 14.25 4.40 14.33
N GLY A 178 13.56 4.90 13.30
CA GLY A 178 12.12 4.74 13.16
C GLY A 178 11.72 3.27 13.16
N HIS A 179 12.39 2.44 12.36
CA HIS A 179 12.16 0.99 12.34
C HIS A 179 12.30 0.36 13.73
N HIS A 180 13.34 0.72 14.48
CA HIS A 180 13.54 0.20 15.84
C HIS A 180 12.40 0.58 16.79
N LEU A 181 11.94 1.83 16.76
CA LEU A 181 10.84 2.30 17.61
C LEU A 181 9.50 1.61 17.26
N PHE A 182 9.19 1.48 15.97
CA PHE A 182 8.01 0.71 15.54
C PHE A 182 8.11 -0.76 15.97
N SER A 183 9.29 -1.39 15.82
CA SER A 183 9.50 -2.78 16.26
C SER A 183 9.29 -2.93 17.76
N GLN A 184 9.83 -2.01 18.57
CA GLN A 184 9.64 -2.02 20.02
C GLN A 184 8.15 -1.99 20.40
N VAL A 185 7.34 -1.16 19.73
CA VAL A 185 5.91 -1.04 20.00
C VAL A 185 5.14 -2.30 19.60
N TYR A 186 5.39 -2.84 18.41
CA TYR A 186 4.61 -3.98 17.89
C TYR A 186 5.03 -5.34 18.48
N GLU A 187 6.31 -5.56 18.76
CA GLU A 187 6.81 -6.86 19.24
C GLU A 187 6.59 -7.08 20.74
N ARG A 188 6.54 -6.00 21.54
CA ARG A 188 6.52 -6.09 23.02
C ARG A 188 5.16 -5.81 23.64
N GLY A 189 4.10 -5.78 22.82
CA GLY A 189 2.75 -5.50 23.26
C GLY A 189 2.56 -4.04 23.66
N ILE A 190 2.46 -3.15 22.68
CA ILE A 190 2.08 -1.72 22.70
C ILE A 190 2.01 -1.11 24.10
N ARG A 191 3.17 -0.96 24.72
CA ARG A 191 3.34 -0.35 26.03
C ARG A 191 3.21 1.16 25.91
N PHE A 192 2.59 1.80 26.90
CA PHE A 192 2.36 3.24 26.88
C PHE A 192 3.66 4.04 26.69
N ASP A 193 4.72 3.69 27.42
CA ASP A 193 6.00 4.41 27.35
C ASP A 193 6.66 4.30 25.97
N ASP A 194 6.59 3.11 25.34
CA ASP A 194 7.16 2.88 24.02
C ASP A 194 6.34 3.60 22.94
N LEU A 195 5.00 3.62 23.10
CA LEU A 195 4.09 4.38 22.25
C LEU A 195 4.32 5.89 22.36
N GLY A 196 4.66 6.39 23.55
CA GLY A 196 5.03 7.78 23.78
C GLY A 196 6.30 8.18 23.02
N LYS A 197 7.36 7.37 23.13
CA LYS A 197 8.61 7.59 22.38
C LYS A 197 8.39 7.56 20.88
N LEU A 198 7.58 6.62 20.39
CA LEU A 198 7.24 6.54 18.97
C LEU A 198 6.44 7.77 18.51
N SER A 199 5.44 8.19 19.29
CA SER A 199 4.64 9.39 19.01
C SER A 199 5.51 10.64 18.88
N GLU A 200 6.44 10.85 19.82
CA GLU A 200 7.39 11.95 19.79
C GLU A 200 8.28 11.89 18.54
N TYR A 201 8.83 10.72 18.24
CA TYR A 201 9.67 10.52 17.06
C TYR A 201 8.94 10.78 15.74
N VAL A 202 7.70 10.29 15.62
CA VAL A 202 6.88 10.45 14.41
C VAL A 202 6.54 11.92 14.18
N THR A 203 6.24 12.67 15.24
CA THR A 203 5.77 14.06 15.17
C THR A 203 6.90 15.11 15.17
N ASN A 204 8.13 14.72 15.47
CA ASN A 204 9.32 15.57 15.43
C ASN A 204 9.87 15.72 14.00
N THR A 205 9.12 16.45 13.17
CA THR A 205 9.43 16.79 11.77
C THR A 205 9.12 18.24 11.46
#